data_AF-A0A2S5P8D0-F1
#
_entry.id   AF-A0A2S5P8D0-F1
#
_cell.length_a   1.000
_cell.length_b   1.000
_cell.length_c   1.000
_cell.angle_alpha   90.00
_cell.angle_beta   90.00
_cell.angle_gamma   90.00
#
_symmetry.space_group_name_H-M   'P 1'
#
loop_
_entity.id
_entity.type
_entity.pdbx_description
1 polymer ?
#
loop_
_entity_poly.entity_id
_entity_poly.type
_entity_poly.pdbx_seq_one_letter_code
_entity_poly.pdbx_strand_id
1 'polypeptide(L)'
;MDRFIGIRAESLEQARDWIEREAKITGTLKDHDDMGGEYFEFALPDGKRFVLLRNMDLKEAVPFTHPKHQNWEFVAQFAEMGSLDHWIDVLTSNPSKFKELHE
;
A
#
# COMPACT_ATOMS: atom_id res chain seq x y z
N MET A 1 11.99 -9.71 -1.54
CA MET A 1 11.85 -8.54 -0.68
C MET A 1 10.62 -7.76 -1.10
N ASP A 2 9.68 -7.56 -0.17
CA ASP A 2 8.49 -6.75 -0.41
C ASP A 2 8.87 -5.29 -0.64
N ARG A 3 8.13 -4.61 -1.51
CA ARG A 3 8.28 -3.16 -1.73
C ARG A 3 7.11 -2.42 -1.12
N PHE A 4 7.40 -1.29 -0.50
CA PHE A 4 6.41 -0.47 0.17
C PHE A 4 6.35 0.93 -0.42
N ILE A 5 5.14 1.45 -0.61
CA ILE A 5 4.89 2.86 -0.90
C ILE A 5 4.15 3.46 0.29
N GLY A 6 4.72 4.48 0.91
CA GLY A 6 4.05 5.30 1.91
C GLY A 6 3.08 6.28 1.25
N ILE A 7 1.91 6.46 1.87
CA ILE A 7 0.82 7.28 1.34
C ILE A 7 0.44 8.36 2.37
N ARG A 8 0.47 9.64 1.96
CA ARG A 8 0.18 10.78 2.85
C ARG A 8 -1.30 11.10 2.93
N ALA A 9 -2.12 10.17 3.41
CA ALA A 9 -3.57 10.35 3.50
C ALA A 9 -4.05 10.59 4.95
N GLU A 10 -5.26 11.13 5.08
CA GLU A 10 -5.96 11.32 6.35
C GLU A 10 -6.81 10.10 6.74
N SER A 11 -7.10 9.21 5.79
CA SER A 11 -7.86 7.97 6.02
C SER A 11 -7.50 6.89 5.00
N LEU A 12 -7.89 5.65 5.29
CA LEU A 12 -7.70 4.51 4.39
C LEU A 12 -8.50 4.68 3.10
N GLU A 13 -9.71 5.23 3.17
CA GLU A 13 -10.56 5.54 2.02
C GLU A 13 -9.93 6.62 1.15
N GLN A 14 -9.36 7.68 1.74
CA GLN A 14 -8.67 8.71 0.98
C GLN A 14 -7.43 8.14 0.27
N ALA A 15 -6.66 7.27 0.95
CA ALA A 15 -5.54 6.57 0.35
C ALA A 15 -5.98 5.70 -0.84
N ARG A 16 -7.10 4.96 -0.69
CA ARG A 16 -7.71 4.18 -1.77
C ARG A 16 -8.08 5.08 -2.95
N ASP A 17 -8.83 6.15 -2.71
CA ASP A 17 -9.30 7.05 -3.76
C ASP A 17 -8.15 7.65 -4.57
N TRP A 18 -7.01 7.92 -3.93
CA TRP A 18 -5.82 8.37 -4.64
C TRP A 18 -5.19 7.28 -5.49
N ILE A 19 -5.04 6.06 -4.96
CA ILE A 19 -4.53 4.93 -5.74
C ILE A 19 -5.41 4.68 -6.96
N GLU A 20 -6.73 4.60 -6.79
CA GLU A 20 -7.67 4.37 -7.90
C GLU A 20 -7.58 5.47 -8.96
N ARG A 21 -7.43 6.72 -8.52
CA ARG A 21 -7.32 7.87 -9.42
C ARG A 21 -6.04 7.86 -10.23
N GLU A 22 -4.89 7.59 -9.62
CA GLU A 22 -3.59 7.59 -10.29
C GLU A 22 -3.38 6.33 -11.13
N ALA A 23 -3.66 5.15 -10.58
CA ALA A 23 -3.43 3.86 -11.22
C ALA A 23 -4.59 3.37 -12.10
N LYS A 24 -5.76 4.03 -12.10
CA LYS A 24 -6.93 3.65 -12.93
C LYS A 24 -7.39 2.21 -12.68
N ILE A 25 -7.32 1.78 -11.43
CA ILE A 25 -7.76 0.47 -10.93
C ILE A 25 -8.77 0.66 -9.80
N THR A 26 -9.36 -0.42 -9.29
CA THR A 26 -10.34 -0.38 -8.20
C THR A 26 -9.87 -1.27 -7.06
N GLY A 27 -9.94 -0.75 -5.84
CA GLY A 27 -9.65 -1.46 -4.61
C GLY A 27 -10.89 -2.15 -4.07
N THR A 28 -10.77 -3.42 -3.70
CA THR A 28 -11.84 -4.15 -3.02
C THR A 28 -11.58 -4.09 -1.52
N LEU A 29 -12.57 -3.61 -0.75
CA LEU A 29 -12.50 -3.66 0.71
C LEU A 29 -12.46 -5.11 1.16
N LYS A 30 -11.52 -5.39 2.06
CA LYS A 30 -11.35 -6.67 2.71
C LYS A 30 -11.15 -6.41 4.20
N ASP A 31 -11.51 -7.41 4.99
CA ASP A 31 -11.26 -7.44 6.42
C ASP A 31 -10.45 -8.68 6.72
N HIS A 32 -9.41 -8.54 7.53
CA HIS A 32 -8.54 -9.65 7.92
C HIS A 32 -8.12 -9.49 9.37
N ASP A 33 -8.63 -10.39 10.21
CA ASP A 33 -8.36 -10.40 11.64
C ASP A 33 -6.85 -10.37 11.93
N ASP A 34 -6.05 -11.14 11.18
CA ASP A 34 -4.58 -11.19 11.40
C ASP A 34 -3.79 -9.97 10.89
N MET A 35 -4.25 -9.24 9.85
CA MET A 35 -3.54 -8.05 9.34
C MET A 35 -3.95 -6.77 10.08
N GLY A 36 -4.85 -6.90 11.06
CA GLY A 36 -5.19 -5.81 11.97
C GLY A 36 -6.30 -4.88 11.49
N GLY A 37 -7.26 -5.41 10.72
CA GLY A 37 -8.49 -4.72 10.37
C GLY A 37 -8.67 -4.51 8.86
N GLU A 38 -9.36 -3.42 8.50
CA GLU A 38 -9.73 -3.12 7.12
C GLU A 38 -8.50 -2.81 6.26
N TYR A 39 -8.48 -3.40 5.07
CA TYR A 39 -7.49 -3.14 4.02
C TYR A 39 -8.16 -3.17 2.65
N PHE A 40 -7.50 -2.60 1.64
CA PHE A 40 -7.96 -2.69 0.25
C PHE A 40 -7.03 -3.56 -0.57
N GLU A 41 -7.58 -4.56 -1.25
CA GLU A 41 -6.86 -5.37 -2.23
C GLU A 41 -7.08 -4.81 -3.63
N PHE A 42 -5.99 -4.55 -4.35
CA PHE A 42 -6.01 -4.04 -5.72
C PHE A 42 -5.59 -5.12 -6.69
N ALA A 43 -6.51 -5.57 -7.55
CA ALA A 43 -6.20 -6.47 -8.64
C ALA A 43 -5.68 -5.70 -9.85
N LEU A 44 -4.52 -6.09 -10.33
CA LEU A 44 -3.84 -5.51 -11.49
C LEU A 44 -4.27 -6.24 -12.79
N PRO A 45 -4.22 -5.56 -13.95
CA PRO A 45 -4.55 -6.16 -15.25
C PRO A 45 -3.74 -7.41 -15.62
N ASP A 46 -2.53 -7.57 -15.08
CA ASP A 46 -1.67 -8.74 -15.31
C ASP A 46 -1.97 -9.90 -14.34
N GLY A 47 -3.02 -9.79 -13.52
CA GLY A 47 -3.45 -10.79 -12.56
C GLY A 47 -2.72 -10.72 -11.22
N LYS A 48 -1.73 -9.83 -11.07
CA LYS A 48 -1.07 -9.59 -9.79
C LYS A 48 -1.93 -8.75 -8.87
N ARG A 49 -1.52 -8.66 -7.61
CA ARG A 49 -2.23 -7.90 -6.59
C ARG A 49 -1.26 -7.20 -5.66
N PHE A 50 -1.71 -6.10 -5.10
CA PHE A 50 -1.06 -5.43 -3.99
C PHE A 50 -2.15 -4.98 -2.99
N VAL A 51 -1.73 -4.69 -1.77
CA VAL A 51 -2.66 -4.33 -0.69
C VAL A 51 -2.33 -2.95 -0.14
N LEU A 52 -3.36 -2.18 0.16
CA LEU A 52 -3.32 -0.94 0.93
C LEU A 52 -3.78 -1.22 2.34
N LEU A 53 -2.96 -0.87 3.33
CA LEU A 53 -3.21 -1.16 4.73
C LEU A 53 -2.60 -0.07 5.63
N ARG A 54 -3.01 -0.09 6.90
CA ARG A 54 -2.34 0.68 7.95
C ARG A 54 -0.99 0.04 8.25
N ASN A 55 0.06 0.83 8.40
CA ASN A 55 1.44 0.38 8.66
C ASN A 55 1.62 -0.09 10.11
N MET A 56 0.81 -1.05 10.53
CA MET A 56 0.80 -1.62 11.87
C MET A 56 0.29 -3.05 11.77
N ASP A 57 1.15 -4.00 12.11
CA ASP A 57 0.76 -5.37 12.38
C ASP A 57 0.20 -5.42 13.81
N LEU A 58 -1.11 -5.69 13.96
CA LEU A 58 -1.74 -5.74 15.29
C LEU A 58 -1.39 -7.00 16.08
N LYS A 59 -0.92 -8.06 15.43
CA LYS A 59 -0.54 -9.31 16.08
C LYS A 59 0.84 -9.19 16.73
N GLU A 60 1.79 -8.58 16.02
CA GLU A 60 3.14 -8.33 16.52
C GLU A 60 3.31 -6.96 17.20
N ALA A 61 2.32 -6.08 17.06
CA ALA A 61 2.34 -4.70 17.56
C ALA A 61 3.53 -3.88 17.03
N VAL A 62 3.92 -4.12 15.78
CA VAL A 62 5.03 -3.45 15.09
C VAL A 62 4.62 -3.03 13.67
N PRO A 63 5.26 -2.02 13.06
CA PRO A 63 5.01 -1.67 11.66
C PRO A 63 5.43 -2.78 10.71
N PHE A 64 4.71 -2.94 9.59
CA PHE A 64 5.11 -3.83 8.49
C PHE A 64 6.40 -3.37 7.80
N THR A 65 6.67 -2.06 7.86
CA THR A 65 7.85 -1.44 7.27
C THR A 65 9.02 -1.35 8.26
N HIS A 66 10.23 -1.16 7.73
CA HIS A 66 11.43 -0.93 8.54
C HIS A 66 11.23 0.24 9.55
N PRO A 67 11.80 0.17 10.79
CA PRO A 67 11.58 1.17 11.84
C PRO A 67 11.77 2.64 11.43
N LYS A 68 12.63 2.91 10.44
CA LYS A 68 12.85 4.27 9.90
C LYS A 68 11.63 4.89 9.19
N HIS A 69 10.63 4.07 8.85
CA HIS A 69 9.40 4.48 8.15
C HIS A 69 8.15 4.34 9.02
N GLN A 70 8.30 4.08 10.33
CA GLN A 70 7.17 3.93 11.26
C GLN A 70 6.24 5.15 11.33
N ASN A 71 6.70 6.31 10.84
CA ASN A 71 5.92 7.55 10.78
C ASN A 71 4.92 7.60 9.62
N TRP A 72 4.96 6.63 8.71
CA TRP A 72 3.95 6.48 7.67
C TRP A 72 2.78 5.67 8.20
N GLU A 73 1.59 6.26 8.25
CA GLU A 73 0.39 5.58 8.74
C GLU A 73 -0.18 4.59 7.73
N PHE A 74 -0.15 4.92 6.44
CA PHE A 74 -0.70 4.10 5.37
C PHE A 74 0.38 3.68 4.40
N VAL A 75 0.36 2.40 4.02
CA VAL A 75 1.31 1.82 3.08
C VAL A 75 0.59 0.95 2.06
N ALA A 76 1.07 1.00 0.82
CA ALA A 76 0.80 -0.03 -0.17
C ALA A 76 1.95 -1.04 -0.17
N GLN A 77 1.64 -2.32 0.04
CA GLN A 77 2.59 -3.44 0.03
C GLN A 77 2.48 -4.21 -1.28
N PHE A 78 3.60 -4.34 -1.97
CA PHE A 78 3.76 -5.05 -3.23
C PHE A 78 4.54 -6.34 -2.96
N ALA A 79 3.84 -7.47 -2.92
CA ALA A 79 4.45 -8.79 -2.75
C ALA A 79 5.21 -9.22 -4.02
N GLU A 80 6.33 -9.91 -3.83
CA GLU A 80 7.40 -10.13 -4.84
C GLU A 80 7.00 -10.97 -6.09
N MET A 81 5.74 -11.37 -6.27
CA MET A 81 5.33 -12.18 -7.42
C MET A 81 5.15 -11.35 -8.71
N GLY A 82 6.29 -10.88 -9.23
CA GLY A 82 6.53 -10.37 -10.58
C GLY A 82 6.72 -8.85 -10.69
N SER A 83 7.08 -8.36 -11.88
CA SER A 83 7.42 -6.94 -12.09
C SER A 83 6.21 -6.05 -11.79
N LEU A 84 6.31 -5.29 -10.70
CA LEU A 84 5.35 -4.27 -10.25
C LEU A 84 5.92 -2.86 -10.47
N ASP A 85 7.07 -2.75 -11.11
CA ASP A 85 7.83 -1.50 -11.33
C ASP A 85 6.96 -0.44 -11.99
N HIS A 86 6.22 -0.83 -13.05
CA HIS A 86 5.31 0.08 -13.73
C HIS A 86 4.28 0.73 -12.79
N TRP A 87 3.70 -0.03 -11.87
CA TRP A 87 2.68 0.48 -10.94
C TRP A 87 3.28 1.36 -9.86
N ILE A 88 4.49 1.02 -9.43
CA ILE A 88 5.26 1.84 -8.50
C ILE A 88 5.63 3.18 -9.17
N ASP A 89 6.07 3.16 -10.42
CA ASP A 89 6.35 4.37 -11.22
C ASP A 89 5.10 5.24 -11.40
N VAL A 90 3.94 4.62 -11.69
CA VAL A 90 2.67 5.33 -11.82
C VAL A 90 2.29 6.04 -10.51
N LEU A 91 2.35 5.34 -9.37
CA LEU A 91 2.00 5.95 -8.08
C LEU A 91 3.02 7.01 -7.64
N THR A 92 4.31 6.73 -7.80
CA THR A 92 5.38 7.63 -7.39
C THR A 92 5.53 8.86 -8.31
N SER A 93 4.86 8.87 -9.47
CA SER A 93 4.73 10.06 -10.33
C SER A 93 4.09 11.26 -9.61
N ASN A 94 3.36 11.01 -8.52
CA ASN A 94 2.79 12.04 -7.64
C ASN A 94 3.49 12.05 -6.25
N PRO A 95 4.69 12.66 -6.15
CA PRO A 95 5.51 12.63 -4.92
C PRO A 95 4.91 13.43 -3.76
N SER A 96 3.88 14.24 -4.02
CA SER A 96 3.14 14.94 -2.96
C SER A 96 2.32 13.96 -2.10
N LYS A 97 1.86 12.86 -2.70
CA LYS A 97 1.02 11.85 -2.04
C LYS A 97 1.75 10.55 -1.74
N PHE A 98 2.61 10.12 -2.66
CA PHE A 98 3.24 8.80 -2.62
C PHE A 98 4.75 8.93 -2.44
N LYS A 99 5.35 7.98 -1.70
CA LYS A 99 6.80 7.86 -1.59
C LYS A 99 7.20 6.40 -1.47
N GLU A 100 8.11 5.94 -2.32
CA GLU A 100 8.70 4.60 -2.14
C GLU A 100 9.56 4.55 -0.87
N LEU A 101 9.39 3.47 -0.11
CA LEU A 101 10.05 3.24 1.16
C LEU A 101 11.11 2.14 0.98
N HIS A 102 12.35 2.55 0.77
CA HIS A 102 13.49 1.64 0.69
C HIS A 102 14.00 1.29 2.10
N GLU A 103 14.51 0.08 2.30
CA GLU A 103 15.16 -0.36 3.55
C GLU A 103 16.35 0.49 3.98
#